data_AF-A0A9X8H339-F1
#
_entry.id   AF-A0A9X8H339-F1
#
_cell.length_a   1.000
_cell.length_b   1.000
_cell.length_c   1.000
_cell.angle_alpha   90.00
_cell.angle_beta   90.00
_cell.angle_gamma   90.00
#
_symmetry.space_group_name_H-M   'P 1'
#
loop_
_entity.id
_entity.type
_entity.pdbx_description
1 polymer ?
#
loop_
_entity_poly.entity_id
_entity_poly.type
_entity_poly.pdbx_seq_one_letter_code
_entity_poly.pdbx_strand_id
1 'polypeptide(L)'
;MMVLPKACAVLARRSARGMPRLRTPIRTAMYSSQVSVSKAMDDWNALEYDVLEDFAKLDGQRAARTGFPEVVYSEGKTTDQVTTILVAMKKTNEIVLATRVSADVAALVKAHADLTVVCVLCAGTSDLPVAEEAAVTLELAGVHVQRIYDVGVAGLHRLLRNRQAIEDGDAIIVVAGMDGALPGVVGGLTSKPIVAVPTSVG
;
A
#
# COMPACT_ATOMS: atom_id res chain seq x y z
N MET A 1 -9.41 -19.56 -18.97
CA MET A 1 -10.03 -18.83 -17.84
C MET A 1 -9.03 -18.87 -16.69
N MET A 2 -8.29 -17.77 -16.46
CA MET A 2 -7.21 -17.74 -15.49
C MET A 2 -7.82 -17.63 -14.09
N VAL A 3 -7.82 -18.73 -13.33
CA VAL A 3 -8.23 -18.71 -11.92
C VAL A 3 -7.12 -17.97 -11.17
N LEU A 4 -7.36 -16.71 -10.82
CA LEU A 4 -6.45 -15.98 -9.95
C LEU A 4 -6.35 -16.76 -8.62
N PRO A 5 -5.13 -17.06 -8.13
CA PRO A 5 -4.98 -17.70 -6.83
C PRO A 5 -5.67 -16.87 -5.74
N LYS A 6 -6.20 -17.52 -4.71
CA LYS A 6 -7.09 -16.96 -3.67
C LYS A 6 -6.52 -15.76 -2.88
N ALA A 7 -5.28 -15.35 -3.14
CA ALA A 7 -4.59 -14.21 -2.51
C ALA A 7 -4.43 -13.01 -3.47
N CYS A 8 -5.39 -12.75 -4.36
CA CYS A 8 -5.26 -11.59 -5.25
C CYS A 8 -5.55 -10.29 -4.47
N ALA A 9 -4.50 -9.51 -4.22
CA ALA A 9 -4.59 -8.14 -3.72
C ALA A 9 -4.43 -7.15 -4.89
N VAL A 10 -5.29 -6.14 -4.98
CA VAL A 10 -5.18 -5.10 -6.01
C VAL A 10 -5.10 -3.74 -5.37
N LEU A 11 -4.11 -2.97 -5.83
CA LEU A 11 -3.78 -1.64 -5.36
C LEU A 11 -4.12 -0.64 -6.46
N ALA A 12 -4.89 0.40 -6.13
CA ALA A 12 -4.99 1.60 -6.96
C ALA A 12 -4.43 2.80 -6.22
N ARG A 13 -3.64 3.60 -6.93
CA ARG A 13 -3.10 4.87 -6.45
C ARG A 13 -3.81 6.02 -7.15
N ARG A 14 -4.02 7.13 -6.45
CA ARG A 14 -4.38 8.40 -7.06
C ARG A 14 -3.12 9.04 -7.64
N SER A 15 -3.07 9.29 -8.96
CA SER A 15 -1.98 10.05 -9.57
C SER A 15 -1.84 11.42 -8.88
N ALA A 16 -0.78 11.57 -8.09
CA ALA A 16 -0.48 12.76 -7.33
C ALA A 16 1.01 13.10 -7.46
N ARG A 17 1.49 13.26 -8.70
CA ARG A 17 2.74 14.01 -8.92
C ARG A 17 2.42 15.51 -8.82
N GLY A 18 2.63 16.09 -7.63
CA GLY A 18 2.66 17.55 -7.45
C GLY A 18 1.72 18.18 -6.41
N MET A 19 0.88 17.41 -5.70
CA MET A 19 0.06 17.98 -4.60
C MET A 19 0.81 17.90 -3.26
N PRO A 20 0.69 18.92 -2.38
CA PRO A 20 1.25 18.86 -1.04
C PRO A 20 0.66 17.66 -0.32
N ARG A 21 1.51 16.69 0.04
CA ARG A 21 1.11 15.55 0.85
C ARG A 21 0.60 16.14 2.17
N LEU A 22 -0.66 15.94 2.52
CA LEU A 22 -1.19 16.17 3.87
C LEU A 22 -0.56 15.13 4.81
N ARG A 23 0.76 15.17 4.93
CA ARG A 23 1.60 14.30 5.74
C ARG A 23 1.75 14.82 7.15
N THR A 24 1.44 16.09 7.34
CA THR A 24 1.40 16.66 8.66
C THR A 24 0.16 16.07 9.32
N PRO A 25 0.28 15.10 10.25
CA PRO A 25 -0.90 14.71 11.03
C PRO A 25 -1.48 15.99 11.60
N ILE A 26 -2.81 16.12 11.62
CA ILE A 26 -3.51 17.36 12.03
C ILE A 26 -2.89 17.94 13.32
N ARG A 27 -2.46 17.07 14.24
CA ARG A 27 -1.66 17.41 15.42
C ARG A 27 -0.43 18.29 15.10
N THR A 28 0.43 17.88 14.19
CA THR A 28 1.64 18.64 13.78
C THR A 28 1.29 19.93 13.02
N ALA A 29 0.15 19.97 12.31
CA ALA A 29 -0.30 21.16 11.59
C ALA A 29 -0.85 22.24 12.55
N MET A 30 -1.52 21.80 13.62
CA MET A 30 -1.95 22.67 14.72
C MET A 30 -0.74 23.19 15.51
N TYR A 31 0.24 22.34 15.83
CA TYR A 31 1.47 22.75 16.54
C TYR A 31 2.33 23.74 15.75
N SER A 32 2.26 23.71 14.41
CA SER A 32 2.96 24.66 13.55
C SER A 32 2.14 25.92 13.22
N SER A 33 0.97 26.10 13.85
CA SER A 33 0.02 27.20 13.59
C SER A 33 -0.46 27.30 12.14
N GLN A 34 -0.36 26.23 11.36
CA GLN A 34 -0.75 26.19 9.95
C GLN A 34 -2.27 26.02 9.76
N VAL A 35 -2.98 25.54 10.78
CA VAL A 35 -4.43 25.28 10.76
C VAL A 35 -5.03 25.67 12.10
N SER A 36 -6.18 26.35 12.10
CA SER A 36 -6.92 26.65 13.34
C SER A 36 -7.54 25.38 13.93
N VAL A 37 -7.77 25.37 15.25
CA VAL A 37 -8.39 24.22 15.94
C VAL A 37 -9.76 23.88 15.35
N SER A 38 -10.57 24.90 15.05
CA SER A 38 -11.88 24.73 14.42
C SER A 38 -11.78 24.06 13.05
N LYS A 39 -10.92 24.56 12.17
CA LYS A 39 -10.73 24.00 10.83
C LYS A 39 -10.19 22.57 10.88
N ALA A 40 -9.26 22.29 11.80
CA ALA A 40 -8.74 20.96 12.02
C ALA A 40 -9.83 19.97 12.48
N MET A 41 -10.78 20.42 13.31
CA MET A 41 -11.94 19.62 13.74
C MET A 41 -12.94 19.42 12.59
N ASP A 42 -13.21 20.46 11.79
CA ASP A 42 -14.08 20.35 10.62
C ASP A 42 -13.51 19.36 9.59
N ASP A 43 -12.21 19.47 9.28
CA ASP A 43 -11.49 18.56 8.39
C ASP A 43 -11.49 17.11 8.95
N TRP A 44 -11.39 16.94 10.28
CA TRP A 44 -11.44 15.63 10.94
C TRP A 44 -12.82 14.99 10.90
N ASN A 45 -13.88 15.78 11.12
CA ASN A 45 -15.26 15.33 11.07
C ASN A 45 -15.70 15.06 9.62
N ALA A 46 -15.12 15.75 8.63
CA ALA A 46 -15.36 15.46 7.23
C ALA A 46 -14.81 14.09 6.77
N LEU A 47 -13.91 13.47 7.55
CA LEU A 47 -13.42 12.10 7.33
C LEU A 47 -14.27 11.04 8.04
N GLU A 48 -15.33 11.45 8.73
CA GLU A 48 -16.18 10.58 9.53
C GLU A 48 -17.03 9.65 8.63
N TYR A 49 -17.40 8.50 9.19
CA TYR A 49 -17.95 7.31 8.54
C TYR A 49 -18.91 7.56 7.36
N ASP A 50 -18.50 7.11 6.16
CA ASP A 50 -19.43 6.84 5.06
C ASP A 50 -19.99 5.42 5.24
N VAL A 51 -21.26 5.32 5.62
CA VAL A 51 -22.03 4.08 5.48
C VAL A 51 -22.46 3.99 4.02
N LEU A 52 -21.88 3.05 3.29
CA LEU A 52 -22.27 2.75 1.92
C LEU A 52 -23.38 1.71 1.95
N GLU A 53 -24.61 2.22 1.97
CA GLU A 53 -25.83 1.41 2.03
C GLU A 53 -25.75 0.36 3.17
N ASP A 54 -26.21 -0.87 2.94
CA ASP A 54 -26.23 -1.94 3.95
C ASP A 54 -25.02 -2.89 3.88
N PHE A 55 -24.04 -2.64 3.00
CA PHE A 55 -22.98 -3.62 2.70
C PHE A 55 -21.56 -3.19 3.07
N ALA A 56 -21.32 -1.93 3.42
CA ALA A 56 -20.03 -1.49 3.94
C ALA A 56 -20.13 -0.25 4.85
N LYS A 57 -19.30 -0.24 5.90
CA LYS A 57 -19.06 0.92 6.75
C LYS A 57 -17.59 1.28 6.66
N LEU A 58 -17.27 2.46 6.14
CA LEU A 58 -15.89 2.89 5.93
C LEU A 58 -15.38 3.70 7.11
N ASP A 59 -14.22 3.33 7.66
CA ASP A 59 -13.50 4.17 8.62
C ASP A 59 -12.54 5.12 7.89
N GLY A 60 -13.06 6.29 7.49
CA GLY A 60 -12.29 7.31 6.78
C GLY A 60 -11.16 7.94 7.62
N GLN A 61 -11.19 7.78 8.94
CA GLN A 61 -10.17 8.30 9.86
C GLN A 61 -9.03 7.30 10.10
N ARG A 62 -9.17 6.04 9.69
CA ARG A 62 -8.15 5.00 9.96
C ARG A 62 -6.77 5.39 9.47
N ALA A 63 -6.66 5.89 8.24
CA ALA A 63 -5.38 6.30 7.66
C ALA A 63 -4.68 7.39 8.49
N ALA A 64 -5.44 8.35 9.03
CA ALA A 64 -4.90 9.40 9.89
C ALA A 64 -4.40 8.87 11.25
N ARG A 65 -5.01 7.78 11.76
CA ARG A 65 -4.63 7.16 13.04
C ARG A 65 -3.50 6.13 12.91
N THR A 66 -3.47 5.35 11.82
CA THR A 66 -2.58 4.19 11.68
C THR A 66 -1.58 4.32 10.54
N GLY A 67 -1.65 5.38 9.74
CA GLY A 67 -0.77 5.60 8.58
C GLY A 67 -1.13 4.78 7.35
N PHE A 68 -2.21 3.98 7.38
CA PHE A 68 -2.66 3.16 6.26
C PHE A 68 -4.20 3.03 6.25
N PRO A 69 -4.86 3.14 5.08
CA PRO A 69 -6.32 3.06 4.97
C PRO A 69 -6.86 1.64 5.19
N GLU A 70 -8.18 1.50 5.19
CA GLU A 70 -8.81 0.18 5.22
C GLU A 70 -8.48 -0.65 3.96
N VAL A 71 -8.61 -1.97 4.11
CA VAL A 71 -8.47 -2.94 3.03
C VAL A 71 -9.82 -3.57 2.75
N VAL A 72 -10.24 -3.55 1.49
CA VAL A 72 -11.51 -4.12 1.05
C VAL A 72 -11.38 -5.64 0.96
N TYR A 73 -12.13 -6.36 1.78
CA TYR A 73 -12.32 -7.80 1.61
C TYR A 73 -13.40 -8.06 0.55
N SER A 74 -13.03 -8.62 -0.60
CA SER A 74 -13.92 -8.71 -1.78
C SER A 74 -14.72 -10.01 -1.86
N GLU A 75 -14.30 -11.06 -1.16
CA GLU A 75 -15.02 -12.34 -1.21
C GLU A 75 -16.42 -12.20 -0.61
N GLY A 76 -17.42 -12.74 -1.32
CA GLY A 76 -18.83 -12.62 -0.96
C GLY A 76 -19.48 -11.30 -1.37
N LYS A 77 -18.74 -10.34 -1.94
CA LYS A 77 -19.29 -9.08 -2.48
C LYS A 77 -19.44 -9.13 -4.00
N THR A 78 -20.41 -8.39 -4.52
CA THR A 78 -20.56 -8.22 -5.97
C THR A 78 -19.50 -7.25 -6.52
N THR A 79 -19.22 -7.31 -7.82
CA THR A 79 -18.29 -6.38 -8.49
C THR A 79 -18.68 -4.92 -8.28
N ASP A 80 -19.97 -4.61 -8.32
CA ASP A 80 -20.48 -3.25 -8.09
C ASP A 80 -20.26 -2.80 -6.66
N GLN A 81 -20.53 -3.67 -5.67
CA GLN A 81 -20.26 -3.35 -4.25
C GLN A 81 -18.78 -3.04 -4.02
N VAL A 82 -17.88 -3.87 -4.54
CA VAL A 82 -16.42 -3.66 -4.40
C VAL A 82 -16.00 -2.36 -5.09
N THR A 83 -16.53 -2.09 -6.28
CA THR A 83 -16.21 -0.86 -7.02
C THR A 83 -16.70 0.37 -6.29
N THR A 84 -17.94 0.37 -5.78
CA THR A 84 -18.50 1.47 -4.98
C THR A 84 -17.65 1.75 -3.74
N ILE A 85 -17.22 0.69 -3.04
CA ILE A 85 -16.32 0.83 -1.89
C ILE A 85 -14.99 1.48 -2.31
N LEU A 86 -14.33 0.96 -3.33
CA LEU A 86 -13.03 1.47 -3.78
C LEU A 86 -13.10 2.92 -4.26
N VAL A 87 -14.16 3.29 -4.98
CA VAL A 87 -14.40 4.66 -5.45
C VAL A 87 -14.63 5.61 -4.28
N ALA A 88 -15.44 5.21 -3.29
CA ALA A 88 -15.65 6.00 -2.08
C ALA A 88 -14.34 6.19 -1.29
N MET A 89 -13.58 5.12 -1.07
CA MET A 89 -12.29 5.19 -0.36
C MET A 89 -11.26 6.05 -1.09
N LYS A 90 -11.26 6.09 -2.43
CA LYS A 90 -10.34 6.91 -3.24
C LYS A 90 -10.59 8.43 -3.09
N LYS A 91 -11.74 8.85 -2.56
CA LYS A 91 -12.03 10.27 -2.28
C LYS A 91 -11.10 10.83 -1.20
N THR A 92 -10.86 10.05 -0.15
CA THR A 92 -10.11 10.47 1.04
C THR A 92 -8.73 9.85 1.12
N ASN A 93 -8.47 8.75 0.39
CA ASN A 93 -7.20 8.03 0.46
C ASN A 93 -6.42 8.10 -0.85
N GLU A 94 -5.09 8.27 -0.74
CA GLU A 94 -4.17 8.21 -1.88
C GLU A 94 -4.05 6.80 -2.45
N ILE A 95 -4.21 5.80 -1.59
CA ILE A 95 -4.04 4.37 -1.84
C ILE A 95 -5.32 3.66 -1.43
N VAL A 96 -5.80 2.74 -2.26
CA VAL A 96 -6.88 1.80 -1.90
C VAL A 96 -6.47 0.39 -2.27
N LEU A 97 -6.80 -0.58 -1.42
CA LEU A 97 -6.42 -1.97 -1.61
C LEU A 97 -7.62 -2.90 -1.42
N ALA A 98 -7.79 -3.85 -2.33
CA ALA A 98 -8.78 -4.92 -2.22
C ALA A 98 -8.09 -6.28 -2.19
N THR A 99 -8.62 -7.24 -1.44
CA THR A 99 -8.14 -8.63 -1.36
C THR A 99 -9.21 -9.61 -1.81
N ARG A 100 -8.77 -10.81 -2.23
CA ARG A 100 -9.63 -11.90 -2.73
C ARG A 100 -10.55 -11.45 -3.88
N VAL A 101 -9.99 -10.69 -4.81
CA VAL A 101 -10.75 -10.12 -5.93
C VAL A 101 -11.09 -11.16 -7.00
N SER A 102 -12.24 -10.98 -7.66
CA SER A 102 -12.57 -11.68 -8.90
C SER A 102 -11.73 -11.11 -10.07
N ALA A 103 -11.70 -11.83 -11.20
CA ALA A 103 -11.01 -11.36 -12.40
C ALA A 103 -11.59 -10.02 -12.91
N ASP A 104 -12.90 -9.82 -12.79
CA ASP A 104 -13.58 -8.60 -13.25
C ASP A 104 -13.18 -7.39 -12.40
N VAL A 105 -13.17 -7.55 -11.07
CA VAL A 105 -12.68 -6.51 -10.16
C VAL A 105 -11.20 -6.22 -10.43
N ALA A 106 -10.38 -7.24 -10.64
CA ALA A 106 -8.96 -7.06 -10.94
C ALA A 106 -8.75 -6.26 -12.24
N ALA A 107 -9.53 -6.55 -13.29
CA ALA A 107 -9.47 -5.81 -14.56
C ALA A 107 -9.87 -4.34 -14.38
N LEU A 108 -10.95 -4.08 -13.63
CA LEU A 108 -11.43 -2.73 -13.36
C LEU A 108 -10.39 -1.91 -12.60
N VAL A 109 -9.82 -2.48 -11.53
CA VAL A 109 -8.82 -1.76 -10.72
C VAL A 109 -7.54 -1.54 -11.50
N LYS A 110 -7.10 -2.49 -12.34
CA LYS A 110 -5.94 -2.30 -13.25
C LYS A 110 -6.12 -1.10 -14.18
N ALA A 111 -7.33 -0.87 -14.70
CA ALA A 111 -7.62 0.30 -15.54
C ALA A 111 -7.48 1.64 -14.79
N HIS A 112 -7.44 1.61 -13.45
CA HIS A 112 -7.36 2.80 -12.58
C HIS A 112 -6.10 2.81 -11.70
N ALA A 113 -5.17 1.88 -11.92
CA ALA A 113 -3.96 1.72 -11.13
C ALA A 113 -2.78 2.45 -11.79
N ASP A 114 -2.43 3.60 -11.23
CA ASP A 114 -1.25 4.37 -11.66
C ASP A 114 -0.02 4.01 -10.81
N LEU A 115 0.38 2.73 -10.80
CA LEU A 115 1.63 2.32 -10.17
C LEU A 115 2.79 2.60 -11.12
N THR A 116 3.69 3.46 -10.69
CA THR A 116 4.86 3.87 -11.47
C THR A 116 6.11 3.11 -11.04
N VAL A 117 6.34 2.98 -9.73
CA VAL A 117 7.56 2.37 -9.18
C VAL A 117 7.23 1.40 -8.05
N VAL A 118 7.70 0.15 -8.16
CA VAL A 118 7.63 -0.84 -7.08
C VAL A 118 9.03 -1.17 -6.59
N CYS A 119 9.26 -1.05 -5.28
CA CYS A 119 10.53 -1.46 -4.68
C CYS A 119 10.47 -2.95 -4.32
N VAL A 120 11.43 -3.74 -4.80
CA VAL A 120 11.57 -5.16 -4.44
C VAL A 120 12.80 -5.32 -3.55
N LEU A 121 12.57 -5.71 -2.31
CA LEU A 121 13.59 -5.86 -1.28
C LEU A 121 13.82 -7.34 -0.98
N CYS A 122 15.07 -7.72 -0.74
CA CYS A 122 15.39 -9.03 -0.18
C CYS A 122 16.39 -8.94 0.98
N ALA A 123 16.24 -9.81 1.98
CA ALA A 123 17.07 -9.79 3.17
C ALA A 123 18.49 -10.28 2.89
N GLY A 124 18.63 -11.36 2.11
CA GLY A 124 19.92 -11.93 1.74
C GLY A 124 19.92 -12.58 0.37
N THR A 125 21.06 -13.17 0.00
CA THR A 125 21.26 -13.78 -1.33
C THR A 125 20.38 -15.01 -1.56
N SER A 126 19.99 -15.72 -0.50
CA SER A 126 19.09 -16.89 -0.59
C SER A 126 17.68 -16.50 -1.06
N ASP A 127 17.25 -15.27 -0.81
CA ASP A 127 15.96 -14.73 -1.23
C ASP A 127 15.99 -14.15 -2.65
N LEU A 128 17.19 -14.02 -3.25
CA LEU A 128 17.40 -13.36 -4.54
C LEU A 128 16.59 -14.01 -5.69
N PRO A 129 16.50 -15.35 -5.83
CA PRO A 129 15.71 -15.95 -6.90
C PRO A 129 14.23 -15.55 -6.85
N VAL A 130 13.64 -15.52 -5.65
CA VAL A 130 12.24 -15.14 -5.44
C VAL A 130 12.05 -13.63 -5.67
N ALA A 131 13.01 -12.82 -5.23
CA ALA A 131 12.99 -11.37 -5.46
C ALA A 131 13.11 -11.01 -6.95
N GLU A 132 13.98 -11.68 -7.70
CA GLU A 132 14.11 -11.47 -9.15
C GLU A 132 12.87 -11.96 -9.91
N GLU A 133 12.26 -13.07 -9.51
CA GLU A 133 11.00 -13.53 -10.11
C GLU A 133 9.90 -12.46 -9.98
N ALA A 134 9.75 -11.87 -8.78
CA ALA A 134 8.80 -10.79 -8.56
C ALA A 134 9.14 -9.54 -9.39
N ALA A 135 10.43 -9.16 -9.46
CA ALA A 135 10.89 -8.01 -10.19
C ALA A 135 10.67 -8.15 -11.71
N VAL A 136 11.10 -9.26 -12.30
CA VAL A 136 10.91 -9.55 -13.73
C VAL A 136 9.42 -9.63 -14.07
N THR A 137 8.60 -10.23 -13.21
CA THR A 137 7.14 -10.30 -13.44
C THR A 137 6.51 -8.92 -13.50
N LEU A 138 6.92 -8.00 -12.61
CA LEU A 138 6.44 -6.62 -12.61
C LEU A 138 6.91 -5.84 -13.84
N GLU A 139 8.17 -6.03 -14.25
CA GLU A 139 8.72 -5.39 -15.45
C GLU A 139 8.01 -5.86 -16.72
N LEU A 140 7.72 -7.16 -16.84
CA LEU A 140 6.92 -7.72 -17.92
C LEU A 140 5.48 -7.16 -17.93
N ALA A 141 4.97 -6.76 -16.76
CA ALA A 141 3.70 -6.07 -16.62
C ALA A 141 3.78 -4.55 -16.86
N GLY A 142 4.94 -4.02 -17.26
CA GLY A 142 5.15 -2.60 -17.58
C GLY A 142 5.38 -1.69 -16.36
N VAL A 143 5.68 -2.26 -15.19
CA VAL A 143 5.95 -1.51 -13.96
C VAL A 143 7.45 -1.27 -13.82
N HIS A 144 7.87 -0.05 -13.45
CA HIS A 144 9.28 0.18 -13.14
C HIS A 144 9.62 -0.43 -11.79
N VAL A 145 10.66 -1.26 -11.73
CA VAL A 145 11.07 -1.93 -10.50
C VAL A 145 12.39 -1.38 -9.99
N GLN A 146 12.39 -0.98 -8.72
CA GLN A 146 13.61 -0.65 -8.00
C GLN A 146 14.04 -1.83 -7.12
N ARG A 147 15.16 -2.45 -7.48
CA ARG A 147 15.73 -3.60 -6.78
C ARG A 147 16.63 -3.14 -5.63
N ILE A 148 16.40 -3.65 -4.43
CA ILE A 148 17.18 -3.33 -3.22
C ILE A 148 17.53 -4.64 -2.51
N TYR A 149 18.74 -5.14 -2.73
CA TYR A 149 19.14 -6.47 -2.28
C TYR A 149 20.10 -6.42 -1.10
N ASP A 150 20.18 -7.52 -0.36
CA ASP A 150 21.02 -7.68 0.84
C ASP A 150 20.76 -6.58 1.90
N VAL A 151 19.48 -6.37 2.23
CA VAL A 151 19.04 -5.39 3.25
C VAL A 151 18.47 -6.04 4.51
N GLY A 152 19.00 -7.22 4.87
CA GLY A 152 18.60 -7.96 6.06
C GLY A 152 18.79 -7.21 7.38
N VAL A 153 18.08 -7.66 8.42
CA VAL A 153 17.99 -6.98 9.71
C VAL A 153 19.32 -6.91 10.49
N ALA A 154 20.22 -7.88 10.28
CA ALA A 154 21.57 -7.87 10.87
C ALA A 154 22.42 -6.67 10.41
N GLY A 155 22.07 -6.06 9.28
CA GLY A 155 22.76 -4.92 8.69
C GLY A 155 21.83 -3.75 8.43
N LEU A 156 21.03 -3.32 9.41
CA LEU A 156 19.99 -2.28 9.24
C LEU A 156 20.49 -1.00 8.52
N HIS A 157 21.76 -0.63 8.70
CA HIS A 157 22.38 0.48 7.98
C HIS A 157 22.29 0.35 6.44
N ARG A 158 22.31 -0.86 5.87
CA ARG A 158 22.14 -1.12 4.43
C ARG A 158 20.73 -0.78 3.96
N LEU A 159 19.72 -1.14 4.76
CA LEU A 159 18.33 -0.75 4.52
C LEU A 159 18.16 0.78 4.61
N LEU A 160 18.70 1.38 5.68
CA LEU A 160 18.55 2.82 5.94
C LEU A 160 19.18 3.72 4.86
N ARG A 161 20.26 3.26 4.21
CA ARG A 161 20.86 3.96 3.04
C ARG A 161 19.88 4.08 1.86
N ASN A 162 18.92 3.16 1.77
CA ASN A 162 17.91 3.14 0.72
C ASN A 162 16.56 3.73 1.18
N ARG A 163 16.51 4.40 2.35
CA ARG A 163 15.27 4.95 2.90
C ARG A 163 14.51 5.84 1.91
N GLN A 164 15.23 6.74 1.24
CA GLN A 164 14.61 7.67 0.29
C GLN A 164 13.98 6.93 -0.90
N ALA A 165 14.68 5.94 -1.44
CA ALA A 165 14.16 5.07 -2.49
C ALA A 165 12.88 4.34 -2.08
N ILE A 166 12.87 3.73 -0.89
CA ILE A 166 11.69 3.04 -0.33
C ILE A 166 10.50 4.00 -0.18
N GLU A 167 10.77 5.25 0.17
CA GLU A 167 9.77 6.30 0.38
C GLU A 167 9.17 6.84 -0.93
N ASP A 168 9.98 6.85 -1.99
CA ASP A 168 9.61 7.31 -3.32
C ASP A 168 8.82 6.26 -4.11
N GLY A 169 8.92 4.97 -3.74
CA GLY A 169 8.13 3.89 -4.30
C GLY A 169 6.61 4.03 -4.07
N ASP A 170 5.82 3.38 -4.92
CA ASP A 170 4.36 3.32 -4.82
C ASP A 170 3.88 2.12 -3.99
N ALA A 171 4.62 1.03 -4.06
CA ALA A 171 4.41 -0.19 -3.28
C ALA A 171 5.75 -0.89 -3.06
N ILE A 172 5.79 -1.76 -2.06
CA ILE A 172 7.00 -2.46 -1.66
C ILE A 172 6.72 -3.94 -1.58
N ILE A 173 7.54 -4.76 -2.23
CA ILE A 173 7.58 -6.20 -2.05
C ILE A 173 8.79 -6.53 -1.19
N VAL A 174 8.57 -7.20 -0.07
CA VAL A 174 9.65 -7.63 0.81
C VAL A 174 9.72 -9.14 0.81
N VAL A 175 10.80 -9.67 0.26
CA VAL A 175 11.10 -11.09 0.23
C VAL A 175 12.03 -11.43 1.40
N ALA A 176 11.60 -12.33 2.27
CA ALA A 176 12.40 -12.72 3.43
C ALA A 176 12.08 -14.15 3.89
N GLY A 177 13.12 -14.88 4.29
CA GLY A 177 13.03 -16.18 4.96
C GLY A 177 12.97 -16.12 6.50
N MET A 178 13.50 -17.16 7.14
CA MET A 178 13.43 -17.59 8.56
C MET A 178 12.99 -16.57 9.62
N ASP A 179 13.63 -15.39 9.69
CA ASP A 179 13.34 -14.42 10.76
C ASP A 179 12.09 -13.58 10.48
N GLY A 180 11.67 -13.46 9.22
CA GLY A 180 10.48 -12.70 8.81
C GLY A 180 10.43 -11.24 9.29
N ALA A 181 11.53 -10.72 9.84
CA ALA A 181 11.56 -9.44 10.56
C ALA A 181 11.67 -8.24 9.61
N LEU A 182 12.25 -8.44 8.42
CA LEU A 182 12.45 -7.37 7.44
C LEU A 182 11.13 -6.66 7.04
N PRO A 183 10.02 -7.36 6.72
CA PRO A 183 8.73 -6.70 6.49
C PRO A 183 8.28 -5.76 7.61
N GLY A 184 8.45 -6.18 8.87
CA GLY A 184 8.09 -5.35 10.02
C GLY A 184 8.97 -4.10 10.16
N VAL A 185 10.28 -4.25 9.96
CA VAL A 185 11.22 -3.12 9.94
C VAL A 185 10.88 -2.14 8.81
N VAL A 186 10.65 -2.64 7.60
CA VAL A 186 10.26 -1.82 6.45
C VAL A 186 8.93 -1.10 6.71
N GLY A 187 7.96 -1.75 7.36
CA GLY A 187 6.70 -1.14 7.78
C GLY A 187 6.86 0.00 8.80
N GLY A 188 7.94 0.01 9.57
CA GLY A 188 8.29 1.15 10.42
C GLY A 188 8.92 2.33 9.68
N LEU A 189 9.38 2.14 8.43
CA LEU A 189 10.08 3.15 7.66
C LEU A 189 9.20 3.91 6.65
N THR A 190 8.07 3.33 6.27
CA THR A 190 7.24 3.81 5.15
C THR A 190 5.76 3.61 5.41
N SER A 191 4.92 4.48 4.86
CA SER A 191 3.46 4.33 4.85
C SER A 191 2.95 3.65 3.58
N LYS A 192 3.85 3.20 2.70
CA LYS A 192 3.50 2.55 1.43
C LYS A 192 3.02 1.12 1.68
N PRO A 193 2.13 0.58 0.83
CA PRO A 193 1.67 -0.80 0.94
C PRO A 193 2.84 -1.76 0.81
N ILE A 194 2.92 -2.70 1.75
CA ILE A 194 3.95 -3.75 1.78
C ILE A 194 3.29 -5.10 1.50
N VAL A 195 3.83 -5.83 0.53
CA VAL A 195 3.52 -7.23 0.28
C VAL A 195 4.71 -8.05 0.76
N ALA A 196 4.52 -8.79 1.86
CA ALA A 196 5.53 -9.70 2.38
C ALA A 196 5.44 -11.04 1.65
N VAL A 197 6.55 -11.49 1.09
CA VAL A 197 6.68 -12.77 0.39
C VAL A 197 7.60 -13.69 1.23
N PRO A 198 7.02 -14.68 1.94
CA PRO A 198 7.83 -15.62 2.71
C PRO A 198 8.57 -16.58 1.77
N THR A 199 9.84 -16.87 2.05
CA THR A 199 10.62 -17.87 1.33
C THR A 199 10.83 -19.12 2.18
N SER A 200 10.85 -20.29 1.54
CA SER A 200 10.97 -21.60 2.21
C SER A 200 12.43 -22.00 2.53
N VAL A 201 13.38 -21.10 2.32
CA VAL A 201 14.81 -21.32 2.62
C VAL A 201 15.15 -20.98 4.07
N GLY A 202 14.12 -20.74 4.89
CA GLY A 202 14.22 -20.57 6.34
C GLY A 202 12.94 -20.98 7.05
#